data_AF-A0A920A6K1-F1
#
_entry.id   AF-A0A920A6K1-F1
#
_cell.length_a   1.000
_cell.length_b   1.000
_cell.length_c   1.000
_cell.angle_alpha   90.00
_cell.angle_beta   90.00
_cell.angle_gamma   90.00
#
_symmetry.space_group_name_H-M   'P 1'
#
loop_
_entity.id
_entity.type
_entity.pdbx_description
1 polymer ?
#
loop_
_entity_poly.entity_id
_entity_poly.type
_entity_poly.pdbx_seq_one_letter_code
_entity_poly.pdbx_strand_id
1 'polypeptide(L)'
;MILFMHTLPRFWVNDSNNGNYMIGAQGTSMASPHGAGFLGLIKYYWEEVVKPFESNPNLPSILGYREVESMLAANLLTNDVNKESREFDTTARPGWDEHLGYGIIDLDKALKSIDAFETGYFTDINDLPYYDGPSQVNLNSENGYQGSFTITPYGPAGDGFNEVTYTYVDEFLDLEVNGLDFNVSKAADYNWAGWVNTNITFDFPLVEGATLPFDGYELLSVGVTISFHVLGEATEANFPALRAKLIDADGIVVQERTSAVVDGQGYFVFDELSSGTYRMTLGSDINGDNSWGGPGEMSGASDTFEITDSSVADISVMLAPEIEGTANAAPVISSAPITQAYVNNSYFYVVTASDDDGDSLSYAVEITNRDTGAEADFLGFFNNFLQGTPREDDIGEYDVRIIVSDGTDAAVQQFVLSVEE
;
A
#
# COMPACT_ATOMS: atom_id res chain seq x y z
N MET A 1 29.91 19.79 -6.41
CA MET A 1 28.56 20.16 -6.90
C MET A 1 27.60 19.49 -5.94
N ILE A 2 27.11 20.25 -4.97
CA ILE A 2 26.31 19.76 -3.84
C ILE A 2 24.86 20.14 -4.18
N LEU A 3 24.01 19.13 -4.38
CA LEU A 3 22.57 19.31 -4.58
C LEU A 3 21.91 19.23 -3.19
N PHE A 4 21.36 20.34 -2.74
CA PHE A 4 20.52 20.37 -1.54
C PHE A 4 19.13 19.84 -1.91
N MET A 5 18.66 18.80 -1.22
CA MET A 5 17.24 18.47 -1.15
C MET A 5 16.55 19.47 -0.22
N HIS A 6 15.57 20.17 -0.77
CA HIS A 6 14.57 20.92 -0.01
C HIS A 6 13.23 20.24 -0.26
N THR A 7 12.61 19.71 0.79
CA THR A 7 11.22 19.27 0.76
C THR A 7 10.32 20.49 0.97
N LEU A 8 9.62 20.90 -0.08
CA LEU A 8 8.42 21.72 0.00
C LEU A 8 7.32 21.10 -0.88
N PRO A 9 6.04 21.28 -0.50
CA PRO A 9 4.95 20.40 -0.89
C PRO A 9 4.32 20.81 -2.24
N ARG A 10 3.67 19.83 -2.86
CA ARG A 10 2.74 19.88 -4.00
C ARG A 10 3.34 19.79 -5.41
N PHE A 11 2.58 19.08 -6.23
CA PHE A 11 2.54 18.99 -7.70
C PHE A 11 3.35 17.88 -8.37
N TRP A 12 2.83 16.67 -8.28
CA TRP A 12 2.86 15.72 -9.40
C TRP A 12 1.44 15.21 -9.66
N VAL A 13 0.67 15.93 -10.48
CA VAL A 13 -0.47 15.35 -11.19
C VAL A 13 -0.32 15.80 -12.64
N ASN A 14 -0.45 14.87 -13.57
CA ASN A 14 -0.48 15.19 -14.99
C ASN A 14 -1.86 15.81 -15.28
N ASP A 15 -1.90 17.13 -15.43
CA ASP A 15 -3.14 17.92 -15.42
C ASP A 15 -4.02 17.75 -16.68
N SER A 16 -3.58 16.99 -17.70
CA SER A 16 -4.45 16.61 -18.82
C SER A 16 -3.81 15.55 -19.74
N ASN A 17 -4.61 14.57 -20.19
CA ASN A 17 -4.41 13.91 -21.48
C ASN A 17 -5.71 14.04 -22.28
N ASN A 18 -5.68 14.85 -23.34
CA ASN A 18 -6.83 15.04 -24.23
C ASN A 18 -8.11 15.59 -23.54
N GLY A 19 -7.94 16.43 -22.51
CA GLY A 19 -9.06 17.06 -21.79
C GLY A 19 -9.73 16.17 -20.73
N ASN A 20 -9.15 15.01 -20.40
CA ASN A 20 -9.60 14.19 -19.29
C ASN A 20 -8.79 14.49 -18.01
N TYR A 21 -9.43 15.18 -17.06
CA TYR A 21 -8.84 15.66 -15.81
C TYR A 21 -8.86 14.64 -14.66
N MET A 22 -9.35 13.41 -14.90
CA MET A 22 -9.56 12.36 -13.88
C MET A 22 -8.46 11.29 -13.82
N ILE A 23 -7.31 11.48 -14.48
CA ILE A 23 -6.24 10.46 -14.57
C ILE A 23 -5.56 10.17 -13.22
N GLY A 24 -5.64 11.10 -12.25
CA GLY A 24 -5.11 10.91 -10.89
C GLY A 24 -5.84 9.86 -10.04
N ALA A 25 -7.07 9.48 -10.39
CA ALA A 25 -7.86 8.48 -9.66
C ALA A 25 -7.43 7.03 -9.93
N GLN A 26 -6.38 6.83 -10.74
CA GLN A 26 -5.82 5.50 -11.05
C GLN A 26 -5.02 4.88 -9.91
N GLY A 27 -4.75 5.62 -8.83
CA GLY A 27 -4.00 5.14 -7.65
C GLY A 27 -4.84 4.82 -6.41
N THR A 28 -6.16 5.05 -6.44
CA THR A 28 -7.07 4.64 -5.36
C THR A 28 -7.88 3.43 -5.81
N SER A 29 -8.55 2.72 -4.89
CA SER A 29 -9.45 1.58 -5.15
C SER A 29 -10.51 1.81 -6.27
N MET A 30 -10.61 3.01 -6.82
CA MET A 30 -11.44 3.43 -7.95
C MET A 30 -10.82 3.16 -9.35
N ALA A 31 -9.61 2.58 -9.44
CA ALA A 31 -8.96 2.22 -10.70
C ALA A 31 -9.63 1.06 -11.49
N SER A 32 -10.69 0.45 -10.94
CA SER A 32 -11.49 -0.55 -11.65
C SER A 32 -12.24 0.08 -12.85
N PRO A 33 -12.38 -0.61 -14.01
CA PRO A 33 -13.15 -0.13 -15.16
C PRO A 33 -14.57 0.36 -14.81
N HIS A 34 -15.13 -0.13 -13.70
CA HIS A 34 -16.45 0.22 -13.20
C HIS A 34 -16.47 1.61 -12.54
N GLY A 35 -15.41 2.01 -11.83
CA GLY A 35 -15.28 3.35 -11.24
C GLY A 35 -15.17 4.45 -12.30
N ALA A 36 -14.44 4.19 -13.39
CA ALA A 36 -14.29 5.15 -14.49
C ALA A 36 -15.60 5.42 -15.25
N GLY A 37 -16.44 4.39 -15.46
CA GLY A 37 -17.74 4.55 -16.11
C GLY A 37 -18.74 5.37 -15.27
N PHE A 38 -18.71 5.15 -13.96
CA PHE A 38 -19.53 5.87 -12.99
C PHE A 38 -19.16 7.35 -12.88
N LEU A 39 -17.85 7.64 -12.77
CA LEU A 39 -17.36 9.03 -12.73
C LEU A 39 -17.74 9.79 -14.01
N GLY A 40 -17.77 9.10 -15.15
CA GLY A 40 -18.30 9.66 -16.40
C GLY A 40 -19.79 10.03 -16.32
N LEU A 41 -20.62 9.24 -15.66
CA LEU A 41 -22.05 9.51 -15.47
C LEU A 41 -22.30 10.68 -14.51
N ILE A 42 -21.60 10.72 -13.37
CA ILE A 42 -21.64 11.87 -12.43
C ILE A 42 -21.25 13.15 -13.14
N LYS A 43 -20.13 13.10 -13.88
CA LYS A 43 -19.62 14.25 -14.61
C LYS A 43 -20.64 14.75 -15.61
N TYR A 44 -21.23 13.85 -16.39
CA TYR A 44 -22.30 14.20 -17.32
C TYR A 44 -23.52 14.82 -16.61
N TYR A 45 -23.93 14.25 -15.47
CA TYR A 45 -25.08 14.76 -14.72
C TYR A 45 -24.82 16.19 -14.17
N TRP A 46 -23.63 16.45 -13.63
CA TRP A 46 -23.22 17.78 -13.18
C TRP A 46 -23.08 18.79 -14.32
N GLU A 47 -22.30 18.46 -15.36
CA GLU A 47 -21.88 19.38 -16.42
C GLU A 47 -22.97 19.61 -17.47
N GLU A 48 -23.82 18.61 -17.72
CA GLU A 48 -24.77 18.63 -18.83
C GLU A 48 -26.24 18.54 -18.42
N VAL A 49 -26.57 18.03 -17.23
CA VAL A 49 -27.97 17.85 -16.80
C VAL A 49 -28.39 18.91 -15.78
N VAL A 50 -27.76 18.92 -14.60
CA VAL A 50 -28.14 19.78 -13.46
C VAL A 50 -27.55 21.19 -13.59
N LYS A 51 -26.29 21.29 -13.99
CA LYS A 51 -25.56 22.56 -14.18
C LYS A 51 -25.67 23.53 -12.99
N PRO A 52 -25.39 23.09 -11.74
CA PRO A 52 -25.58 23.94 -10.56
C PRO A 52 -24.68 25.19 -10.57
N PHE A 53 -23.59 25.18 -11.35
CA PHE A 53 -22.72 26.32 -11.58
C PHE A 53 -23.37 27.48 -12.38
N GLU A 54 -24.46 27.22 -13.11
CA GLU A 54 -25.18 28.30 -13.81
C GLU A 54 -25.93 29.20 -12.84
N SER A 55 -26.43 28.64 -11.72
CA SER A 55 -27.09 29.38 -10.65
C SER A 55 -26.10 29.83 -9.56
N ASN A 56 -24.99 29.12 -9.38
CA ASN A 56 -23.97 29.42 -8.37
C ASN A 56 -22.55 29.50 -8.97
N PRO A 57 -21.99 30.71 -9.14
CA PRO A 57 -20.69 30.90 -9.79
C PRO A 57 -19.49 30.44 -8.95
N ASN A 58 -19.68 30.07 -7.68
CA ASN A 58 -18.61 29.49 -6.85
C ASN A 58 -18.37 28.01 -7.16
N LEU A 59 -19.30 27.36 -7.86
CA LEU A 59 -19.16 25.96 -8.24
C LEU A 59 -18.39 25.81 -9.55
N PRO A 60 -17.56 24.76 -9.69
CA PRO A 60 -16.80 24.54 -10.90
C PRO A 60 -17.71 24.08 -12.04
N SER A 61 -17.53 24.64 -13.24
CA SER A 61 -18.24 24.20 -14.44
C SER A 61 -17.75 22.86 -14.98
N ILE A 62 -16.64 22.34 -14.45
CA ILE A 62 -16.04 21.06 -14.79
C ILE A 62 -15.73 20.31 -13.50
N LEU A 63 -16.20 19.07 -13.37
CA LEU A 63 -15.82 18.19 -12.27
C LEU A 63 -14.47 17.55 -12.57
N GLY A 64 -13.44 17.97 -11.84
CA GLY A 64 -12.09 17.41 -11.89
C GLY A 64 -11.81 16.46 -10.74
N TYR A 65 -10.57 15.96 -10.72
CA TYR A 65 -10.13 14.99 -9.72
C TYR A 65 -10.21 15.53 -8.29
N ARG A 66 -9.77 16.78 -8.08
CA ARG A 66 -9.73 17.40 -6.75
C ARG A 66 -11.13 17.58 -6.18
N GLU A 67 -12.08 17.95 -7.03
CA GLU A 67 -13.47 18.10 -6.67
C GLU A 67 -14.09 16.77 -6.22
N VAL A 68 -13.80 15.69 -6.95
CA VAL A 68 -14.26 14.34 -6.63
C VAL A 68 -13.66 13.84 -5.32
N GLU A 69 -12.37 14.07 -5.08
CA GLU A 69 -11.72 13.76 -3.80
C GLU A 69 -12.37 14.50 -2.63
N SER A 70 -12.67 15.80 -2.78
CA SER A 70 -13.41 16.57 -1.76
C SER A 70 -14.80 16.00 -1.50
N MET A 71 -15.50 15.53 -2.54
CA MET A 71 -16.82 14.90 -2.39
C MET A 71 -16.74 13.53 -1.69
N LEU A 72 -15.68 12.76 -1.92
CA LEU A 72 -15.43 11.50 -1.21
C LEU A 72 -15.11 11.75 0.26
N ALA A 73 -14.24 12.72 0.56
CA ALA A 73 -13.89 13.11 1.92
C ALA A 73 -15.13 13.55 2.71
N ALA A 74 -16.08 14.22 2.05
CA ALA A 74 -17.34 14.67 2.65
C ALA A 74 -18.47 13.63 2.65
N ASN A 75 -18.17 12.36 2.35
CA ASN A 75 -19.13 11.25 2.22
C ASN A 75 -20.26 11.48 1.21
N LEU A 76 -20.10 12.38 0.25
CA LEU A 76 -21.10 12.61 -0.81
C LEU A 76 -21.04 11.50 -1.86
N LEU A 77 -19.87 10.91 -2.03
CA LEU A 77 -19.65 9.72 -2.85
C LEU A 77 -19.20 8.58 -1.94
N THR A 78 -19.77 7.40 -2.12
CA THR A 78 -19.41 6.22 -1.34
C THR A 78 -19.56 4.95 -2.16
N ASN A 79 -18.71 3.97 -1.87
CA ASN A 79 -18.77 2.64 -2.47
C ASN A 79 -19.53 1.60 -1.63
N ASP A 80 -20.10 2.02 -0.51
CA ASP A 80 -20.90 1.16 0.34
C ASP A 80 -22.38 1.27 -0.03
N VAL A 81 -22.83 0.36 -0.91
CA VAL A 81 -24.10 0.48 -1.64
C VAL A 81 -25.31 -0.08 -0.89
N ASN A 82 -25.12 -0.79 0.23
CA ASN A 82 -26.18 -1.58 0.87
C ASN A 82 -26.15 -1.62 2.41
N LYS A 83 -25.34 -0.82 3.10
CA LYS A 83 -25.28 -0.86 4.57
C LYS A 83 -26.42 -0.02 5.18
N GLU A 84 -27.40 -0.69 5.78
CA GLU A 84 -28.59 -0.05 6.37
C GLU A 84 -28.31 0.75 7.67
N SER A 85 -27.10 0.66 8.25
CA SER A 85 -26.67 1.41 9.44
C SER A 85 -25.16 1.30 9.68
N ARG A 86 -24.53 2.41 10.13
CA ARG A 86 -23.14 2.49 10.60
C ARG A 86 -23.01 2.50 12.13
N GLU A 87 -23.83 1.75 12.86
CA GLU A 87 -23.51 1.52 14.27
C GLU A 87 -22.27 0.61 14.35
N PHE A 88 -21.11 1.21 14.63
CA PHE A 88 -19.85 0.55 15.00
C PHE A 88 -19.06 -0.20 13.90
N ASP A 89 -18.93 0.36 12.69
CA ASP A 89 -17.97 -0.17 11.71
C ASP A 89 -16.62 0.55 11.79
N THR A 90 -15.68 -0.05 12.53
CA THR A 90 -14.29 0.40 12.66
C THR A 90 -13.37 -0.12 11.55
N THR A 91 -13.92 -0.84 10.57
CA THR A 91 -13.21 -1.45 9.44
C THR A 91 -13.49 -0.78 8.10
N ALA A 92 -14.18 0.37 8.10
CA ALA A 92 -14.45 1.16 6.91
C ALA A 92 -13.16 1.43 6.12
N ARG A 93 -12.98 0.66 5.03
CA ARG A 93 -11.92 0.85 4.04
C ARG A 93 -12.52 1.67 2.90
N PRO A 94 -12.07 2.90 2.64
CA PRO A 94 -12.53 3.67 1.48
C PRO A 94 -12.25 2.88 0.19
N GLY A 95 -13.24 2.18 -0.35
CA GLY A 95 -12.99 1.24 -1.46
C GLY A 95 -13.91 0.03 -1.54
N TRP A 96 -14.44 -0.42 -0.40
CA TRP A 96 -14.88 -1.81 -0.23
C TRP A 96 -16.32 -1.89 0.31
N ASP A 97 -17.22 -2.54 -0.44
CA ASP A 97 -18.52 -3.04 0.04
C ASP A 97 -18.37 -4.48 0.57
N GLU A 98 -18.71 -4.71 1.84
CA GLU A 98 -18.68 -6.04 2.48
C GLU A 98 -19.61 -7.06 1.80
N HIS A 99 -20.60 -6.59 1.03
CA HIS A 99 -21.58 -7.46 0.37
C HIS A 99 -21.26 -7.74 -1.11
N LEU A 100 -20.71 -6.78 -1.85
CA LEU A 100 -20.50 -6.89 -3.30
C LEU A 100 -19.03 -6.72 -3.76
N GLY A 101 -18.09 -6.44 -2.86
CA GLY A 101 -16.66 -6.32 -3.15
C GLY A 101 -16.22 -4.91 -3.59
N TYR A 102 -15.08 -4.81 -4.28
CA TYR A 102 -14.49 -3.53 -4.70
C TYR A 102 -15.22 -2.87 -5.88
N GLY A 103 -15.34 -1.54 -5.85
CA GLY A 103 -15.56 -0.73 -7.06
C GLY A 103 -17.00 -0.54 -7.53
N ILE A 104 -17.99 -0.67 -6.64
CA ILE A 104 -19.37 -0.23 -6.90
C ILE A 104 -19.59 1.07 -6.13
N ILE A 105 -20.17 2.09 -6.75
CA ILE A 105 -20.48 3.38 -6.10
C ILE A 105 -22.00 3.51 -6.00
N ASP A 106 -22.50 4.01 -4.87
CA ASP A 106 -23.92 4.33 -4.68
C ASP A 106 -24.32 5.51 -5.59
N LEU A 107 -24.95 5.15 -6.69
CA LEU A 107 -25.44 6.09 -7.69
C LEU A 107 -26.59 6.95 -7.16
N ASP A 108 -27.46 6.42 -6.31
CA ASP A 108 -28.58 7.17 -5.76
C ASP A 108 -28.07 8.27 -4.83
N LYS A 109 -27.14 7.92 -3.93
CA LYS A 109 -26.48 8.89 -3.05
C LYS A 109 -25.68 9.93 -3.83
N ALA A 110 -24.97 9.53 -4.89
CA ALA A 110 -24.21 10.45 -5.72
C ALA A 110 -25.08 11.46 -6.47
N LEU A 111 -26.22 11.02 -7.02
CA LEU A 111 -27.16 11.91 -7.70
C LEU A 111 -27.78 12.90 -6.69
N LYS A 112 -28.25 12.41 -5.54
CA LYS A 112 -28.74 13.26 -4.44
C LYS A 112 -27.69 14.26 -3.96
N SER A 113 -26.43 13.86 -3.95
CA SER A 113 -25.32 14.75 -3.60
C SER A 113 -25.11 15.86 -4.61
N ILE A 114 -25.26 15.58 -5.91
CA ILE A 114 -25.20 16.62 -6.96
C ILE A 114 -26.42 17.55 -6.84
N ASP A 115 -27.61 17.00 -6.60
CA ASP A 115 -28.84 17.78 -6.41
C ASP A 115 -28.73 18.70 -5.16
N ALA A 116 -27.94 18.32 -4.14
CA ALA A 116 -27.67 19.18 -2.98
C ALA A 116 -26.91 20.48 -3.35
N PHE A 117 -26.12 20.48 -4.44
CA PHE A 117 -25.52 21.71 -4.96
C PHE A 117 -26.51 22.55 -5.75
N GLU A 118 -27.44 21.93 -6.48
CA GLU A 118 -28.49 22.63 -7.21
C GLU A 118 -29.46 23.37 -6.30
N THR A 119 -29.86 22.71 -5.20
CA THR A 119 -30.73 23.28 -4.17
C THR A 119 -30.06 24.39 -3.35
N GLY A 120 -28.75 24.60 -3.54
CA GLY A 120 -27.96 25.61 -2.85
C GLY A 120 -27.62 25.22 -1.41
N TYR A 121 -27.76 23.94 -1.03
CA TYR A 121 -27.31 23.45 0.27
C TYR A 121 -25.78 23.54 0.37
N PHE A 122 -25.08 23.00 -0.63
CA PHE A 122 -23.63 23.20 -0.79
C PHE A 122 -23.37 24.30 -1.80
N THR A 123 -22.71 25.37 -1.35
CA THR A 123 -22.46 26.55 -2.19
C THR A 123 -21.03 26.63 -2.72
N ASP A 124 -20.09 25.86 -2.19
CA ASP A 124 -18.71 25.79 -2.64
C ASP A 124 -18.17 24.37 -2.39
N ILE A 125 -17.56 23.78 -3.42
CA ILE A 125 -16.97 22.44 -3.33
C ILE A 125 -15.68 22.42 -2.50
N ASN A 126 -15.04 23.57 -2.33
CA ASN A 126 -13.87 23.75 -1.48
C ASN A 126 -14.24 24.02 -0.02
N ASP A 127 -15.52 23.91 0.32
CA ASP A 127 -16.05 24.17 1.67
C ASP A 127 -16.89 22.98 2.16
N LEU A 128 -16.65 21.80 1.57
CA LEU A 128 -17.34 20.58 1.97
C LEU A 128 -16.86 20.09 3.34
N PRO A 129 -17.78 19.57 4.18
CA PRO A 129 -17.46 19.14 5.52
C PRO A 129 -16.62 17.87 5.51
N TYR A 130 -15.41 17.91 6.07
CA TYR A 130 -14.62 16.73 6.40
C TYR A 130 -13.74 17.00 7.62
N TYR A 131 -13.14 15.95 8.17
CA TYR A 131 -12.22 16.05 9.27
C TYR A 131 -10.85 15.51 8.86
N ASP A 132 -9.81 16.27 9.17
CA ASP A 132 -8.41 15.89 8.93
C ASP A 132 -7.75 15.52 10.25
N GLY A 133 -6.93 14.48 10.22
CA GLY A 133 -6.24 13.95 11.38
C GLY A 133 -5.12 13.00 10.94
N PRO A 134 -4.11 12.75 11.79
CA PRO A 134 -3.10 11.77 11.45
C PRO A 134 -3.73 10.38 11.37
N SER A 135 -3.30 9.59 10.39
CA SER A 135 -3.73 8.19 10.27
C SER A 135 -3.23 7.33 11.43
N GLN A 136 -2.08 7.69 12.03
CA GLN A 136 -1.45 6.91 13.09
C GLN A 136 -0.67 7.79 14.08
N VAL A 137 -0.67 7.39 15.34
CA VAL A 137 0.18 7.95 16.41
C VAL A 137 0.92 6.81 17.10
N ASN A 138 2.26 6.90 17.13
CA ASN A 138 3.13 5.87 17.70
C ASN A 138 3.55 6.24 19.14
N LEU A 139 3.31 5.34 20.11
CA LEU A 139 3.79 5.48 21.49
C LEU A 139 4.93 4.48 21.74
N ASN A 140 6.06 4.97 22.24
CA ASN A 140 7.26 4.16 22.44
C ASN A 140 8.02 4.57 23.71
N SER A 141 9.05 3.81 24.08
CA SER A 141 9.83 4.12 25.28
C SER A 141 10.56 5.47 25.22
N GLU A 142 10.87 5.97 24.02
CA GLU A 142 11.58 7.25 23.83
C GLU A 142 10.67 8.44 24.15
N ASN A 143 9.38 8.35 23.78
CA ASN A 143 8.37 9.35 24.11
C ASN A 143 7.65 9.08 25.44
N GLY A 144 8.11 8.10 26.22
CA GLY A 144 7.50 7.73 27.50
C GLY A 144 6.08 7.20 27.34
N TYR A 145 5.80 6.53 26.21
CA TYR A 145 4.50 6.01 25.80
C TYR A 145 3.41 7.09 25.75
N GLN A 146 3.76 8.26 25.23
CA GLN A 146 2.88 9.42 25.11
C GLN A 146 2.95 10.00 23.69
N GLY A 147 1.81 10.51 23.23
CA GLY A 147 1.66 11.15 21.94
C GLY A 147 0.55 12.19 21.98
N SER A 148 0.49 13.03 20.95
CA SER A 148 -0.60 13.98 20.79
C SER A 148 -0.96 14.16 19.32
N PHE A 149 -2.22 14.48 19.08
CA PHE A 149 -2.72 14.81 17.77
C PHE A 149 -3.90 15.78 17.86
N THR A 150 -4.22 16.41 16.73
CA THR A 150 -5.35 17.33 16.60
C THR A 150 -6.23 16.82 15.48
N ILE A 151 -7.54 16.80 15.72
CA ILE A 151 -8.54 16.60 14.66
C ILE A 151 -9.00 17.97 14.17
N THR A 152 -8.84 18.25 12.88
CA THR A 152 -9.17 19.54 12.29
C THR A 152 -10.45 19.44 11.46
N PRO A 153 -11.57 20.06 11.85
CA PRO A 153 -12.72 20.21 10.97
C PRO A 153 -12.38 21.13 9.80
N TYR A 154 -12.88 20.77 8.63
CA TYR A 154 -12.85 21.58 7.44
C TYR A 154 -14.27 21.73 6.88
N GLY A 155 -14.57 22.92 6.35
CA GLY A 155 -15.89 23.28 5.82
C GLY A 155 -16.93 23.56 6.93
N PRO A 156 -17.93 24.42 6.70
CA PRO A 156 -19.11 24.54 7.54
C PRO A 156 -19.97 23.32 7.28
N ALA A 157 -19.74 22.28 8.08
CA ALA A 157 -20.87 21.48 8.49
C ALA A 157 -21.76 22.46 9.27
N GLY A 158 -22.86 22.93 8.67
CA GLY A 158 -23.61 24.12 9.14
C GLY A 158 -24.01 24.08 10.63
N ASP A 159 -24.68 25.13 11.14
CA ASP A 159 -25.14 25.19 12.54
C ASP A 159 -25.92 23.91 12.92
N GLY A 160 -25.23 22.92 13.49
CA GLY A 160 -25.80 21.60 13.77
C GLY A 160 -24.93 20.35 13.50
N PHE A 161 -23.67 20.45 13.09
CA PHE A 161 -22.78 19.27 12.89
C PHE A 161 -21.59 19.19 13.87
N ASN A 162 -21.60 20.03 14.91
CA ASN A 162 -20.39 20.37 15.67
C ASN A 162 -20.20 19.63 17.00
N GLU A 163 -20.91 18.52 17.23
CA GLU A 163 -20.57 17.64 18.35
C GLU A 163 -19.55 16.60 17.88
N VAL A 164 -18.39 16.57 18.54
CA VAL A 164 -17.40 15.51 18.35
C VAL A 164 -17.59 14.52 19.48
N THR A 165 -17.95 13.30 19.14
CA THR A 165 -17.96 12.16 20.05
C THR A 165 -16.83 11.23 19.68
N TYR A 166 -16.32 10.48 20.66
CA TYR A 166 -15.24 9.54 20.41
C TYR A 166 -15.40 8.27 21.22
N THR A 167 -14.91 7.16 20.67
CA THR A 167 -14.87 5.85 21.31
C THR A 167 -13.47 5.26 21.18
N TYR A 168 -13.01 4.59 22.23
CA TYR A 168 -11.70 3.94 22.27
C TYR A 168 -11.71 2.83 23.33
N VAL A 169 -10.69 1.96 23.31
CA VAL A 169 -10.51 0.89 24.30
C VAL A 169 -9.70 1.43 25.49
N ASP A 170 -10.37 1.65 26.61
CA ASP A 170 -9.80 2.23 27.83
C ASP A 170 -8.78 1.31 28.53
N GLU A 171 -8.88 0.00 28.35
CA GLU A 171 -7.88 -0.98 28.82
C GLU A 171 -6.47 -0.70 28.28
N PHE A 172 -6.37 -0.10 27.09
CA PHE A 172 -5.09 0.13 26.41
C PHE A 172 -4.56 1.55 26.57
N LEU A 173 -5.46 2.53 26.65
CA LEU A 173 -5.11 3.94 26.51
C LEU A 173 -5.71 4.80 27.61
N ASP A 174 -4.92 5.78 28.05
CA ASP A 174 -5.38 6.96 28.78
C ASP A 174 -5.47 8.13 27.80
N LEU A 175 -6.61 8.82 27.78
CA LEU A 175 -6.89 9.93 26.86
C LEU A 175 -7.22 11.21 27.66
N GLU A 176 -6.46 12.27 27.41
CA GLU A 176 -6.77 13.63 27.90
C GLU A 176 -7.21 14.50 26.71
N VAL A 177 -8.39 15.10 26.84
CA VAL A 177 -9.04 15.84 25.75
C VAL A 177 -9.15 17.33 26.09
N ASN A 178 -8.67 18.17 25.18
CA ASN A 178 -8.82 19.62 25.27
C ASN A 178 -9.40 20.18 23.96
N GLY A 179 -10.72 20.11 23.84
CA GLY A 179 -11.40 20.47 22.60
C GLY A 179 -11.12 19.44 21.50
N LEU A 180 -10.35 19.84 20.50
CA LEU A 180 -9.95 19.00 19.37
C LEU A 180 -8.50 18.51 19.45
N ASP A 181 -7.81 18.85 20.53
CA ASP A 181 -6.46 18.37 20.83
C ASP A 181 -6.57 17.17 21.77
N PHE A 182 -5.94 16.07 21.37
CA PHE A 182 -5.95 14.78 22.06
C PHE A 182 -4.53 14.43 22.50
N ASN A 183 -4.33 14.29 23.80
CA ASN A 183 -3.12 13.70 24.36
C ASN A 183 -3.43 12.26 24.72
N VAL A 184 -2.70 11.34 24.09
CA VAL A 184 -2.88 9.91 24.27
C VAL A 184 -1.65 9.34 24.96
N SER A 185 -1.88 8.42 25.88
CA SER A 185 -0.82 7.67 26.53
C SER A 185 -1.24 6.23 26.74
N LYS A 186 -0.26 5.34 26.87
CA LYS A 186 -0.52 3.97 27.29
C LYS A 186 -1.13 3.98 28.69
N ALA A 187 -2.23 3.24 28.88
CA ALA A 187 -2.85 3.08 30.19
C ALA A 187 -1.82 2.67 31.26
N ALA A 188 -1.87 3.31 32.44
CA ALA A 188 -0.87 3.10 33.49
C ALA A 188 -0.85 1.66 34.04
N ASP A 189 -1.99 0.98 34.01
CA ASP A 189 -2.19 -0.40 34.47
C ASP A 189 -1.94 -1.45 33.37
N TYR A 190 -1.88 -1.05 32.09
CA TYR A 190 -1.51 -1.93 31.00
C TYR A 190 -0.01 -2.28 31.04
N ASN A 191 0.30 -3.49 31.48
CA ASN A 191 1.67 -3.99 31.69
C ASN A 191 1.96 -5.28 30.90
N TRP A 192 1.05 -5.69 30.01
CA TRP A 192 1.24 -6.89 29.20
C TRP A 192 2.19 -6.60 28.05
N ALA A 193 3.19 -7.48 27.89
CA ALA A 193 4.10 -7.40 26.78
C ALA A 193 3.36 -7.71 25.47
N GLY A 194 3.63 -6.95 24.42
CA GLY A 194 3.02 -7.18 23.11
C GLY A 194 2.61 -5.90 22.40
N TRP A 195 2.27 -6.08 21.13
CA TRP A 195 1.77 -5.03 20.25
C TRP A 195 0.31 -4.76 20.55
N VAL A 196 0.00 -3.47 20.72
CA VAL A 196 -1.37 -3.00 20.73
C VAL A 196 -1.52 -2.06 19.55
N ASN A 197 -2.46 -2.41 18.69
CA ASN A 197 -2.96 -1.55 17.63
C ASN A 197 -4.45 -1.31 17.92
N THR A 198 -4.78 -0.11 18.41
CA THR A 198 -6.15 0.24 18.81
C THR A 198 -6.54 1.57 18.23
N ASN A 199 -7.80 1.69 17.81
CA ASN A 199 -8.30 2.91 17.20
C ASN A 199 -9.01 3.79 18.22
N ILE A 200 -8.84 5.11 18.07
CA ILE A 200 -9.78 6.09 18.58
C ILE A 200 -10.67 6.47 17.41
N THR A 201 -11.95 6.15 17.51
CA THR A 201 -12.95 6.48 16.49
C THR A 201 -13.65 7.77 16.88
N PHE A 202 -13.70 8.71 15.96
CA PHE A 202 -14.36 10.01 16.09
C PHE A 202 -15.64 10.01 15.27
N ASP A 203 -16.77 10.14 15.94
CA ASP A 203 -18.10 10.25 15.35
C ASP A 203 -18.59 11.68 15.50
N PHE A 204 -19.29 12.16 14.48
CA PHE A 204 -19.74 13.55 14.40
C PHE A 204 -21.27 13.59 14.28
N PRO A 205 -21.99 13.34 15.38
CA PRO A 205 -23.44 13.31 15.33
C PRO A 205 -24.01 14.68 14.95
N LEU A 206 -25.13 14.61 14.24
CA LEU A 206 -25.97 15.76 13.97
C LEU A 206 -26.57 16.24 15.28
N VAL A 207 -26.50 17.54 15.53
CA VAL A 207 -27.27 18.22 16.57
C VAL A 207 -28.76 18.09 16.23
N GLU A 208 -29.57 17.92 17.26
CA GLU A 208 -31.02 17.79 17.13
C GLU A 208 -31.62 18.95 16.29
N GLY A 209 -32.29 18.59 15.18
CA GLY A 209 -32.92 19.56 14.28
C GLY A 209 -32.05 20.06 13.12
N ALA A 210 -30.84 19.50 12.94
CA ALA A 210 -30.01 19.79 11.77
C ALA A 210 -30.76 19.49 10.45
N THR A 211 -30.60 20.37 9.47
CA THR A 211 -31.11 20.14 8.10
C THR A 211 -30.07 19.33 7.34
N LEU A 212 -30.50 18.28 6.63
CA LEU A 212 -29.63 17.45 5.82
C LEU A 212 -29.61 17.91 4.35
N PRO A 213 -28.50 17.68 3.61
CA PRO A 213 -28.50 17.88 2.16
C PRO A 213 -29.48 16.93 1.46
N PHE A 214 -29.64 15.72 1.99
CA PHE A 214 -30.61 14.72 1.57
C PHE A 214 -30.86 13.71 2.69
N ASP A 215 -32.00 13.02 2.63
CA ASP A 215 -32.37 11.99 3.62
C ASP A 215 -31.32 10.87 3.66
N GLY A 216 -30.80 10.59 4.86
CA GLY A 216 -29.78 9.57 5.08
C GLY A 216 -28.33 10.06 4.89
N TYR A 217 -28.09 11.36 4.73
CA TYR A 217 -26.72 11.89 4.75
C TYR A 217 -26.10 11.78 6.15
N GLU A 218 -24.86 11.30 6.19
CA GLU A 218 -24.01 11.17 7.38
C GLU A 218 -22.59 11.62 7.04
N LEU A 219 -21.85 12.15 8.02
CA LEU A 219 -20.41 12.37 7.86
C LEU A 219 -19.65 11.07 8.12
N LEU A 220 -18.49 10.93 7.48
CA LEU A 220 -17.59 9.83 7.81
C LEU A 220 -17.01 10.03 9.21
N SER A 221 -17.00 8.96 9.99
CA SER A 221 -16.20 8.87 11.21
C SER A 221 -14.71 8.87 10.83
N VAL A 222 -13.88 9.53 11.63
CA VAL A 222 -12.42 9.49 11.47
C VAL A 222 -11.84 8.53 12.50
N GLY A 223 -11.01 7.60 12.06
CA GLY A 223 -10.23 6.75 12.96
C GLY A 223 -8.80 7.27 13.06
N VAL A 224 -8.29 7.42 14.29
CA VAL A 224 -6.85 7.60 14.54
C VAL A 224 -6.32 6.33 15.17
N THR A 225 -5.42 5.66 14.47
CA THR A 225 -4.80 4.43 14.92
C THR A 225 -3.70 4.74 15.94
N ILE A 226 -3.77 4.13 17.12
CA ILE A 226 -2.75 4.27 18.15
C ILE A 226 -1.98 2.96 18.26
N SER A 227 -0.69 3.04 17.96
CA SER A 227 0.20 1.89 17.95
C SER A 227 1.24 2.02 19.05
N PHE A 228 1.36 1.01 19.90
CA PHE A 228 2.42 0.98 20.91
C PHE A 228 2.83 -0.43 21.29
N HIS A 229 4.08 -0.55 21.75
CA HIS A 229 4.67 -1.81 22.15
C HIS A 229 5.27 -1.74 23.53
N VAL A 230 4.72 -2.52 24.45
CA VAL A 230 5.24 -2.61 25.82
C VAL A 230 6.34 -3.66 25.85
N LEU A 231 7.57 -3.20 26.10
CA LEU A 231 8.72 -4.07 26.36
C LEU A 231 8.57 -4.69 27.75
N GLY A 232 8.00 -5.90 27.82
CA GLY A 232 8.02 -6.73 29.02
C GLY A 232 8.92 -7.95 28.86
N GLU A 233 9.11 -8.72 29.94
CA GLU A 233 9.51 -10.12 29.81
C GLU A 233 8.36 -10.84 29.10
N ALA A 234 8.36 -10.82 27.78
CA ALA A 234 7.45 -11.62 26.98
C ALA A 234 7.83 -13.08 27.24
N THR A 235 7.22 -13.71 28.24
CA THR A 235 7.32 -15.17 28.38
C THR A 235 6.65 -15.84 27.18
N GLU A 236 5.67 -15.17 26.55
CA GLU A 236 4.97 -15.63 25.36
C GLU A 236 4.52 -14.43 24.53
N ALA A 237 5.37 -13.91 23.64
CA ALA A 237 4.84 -13.23 22.46
C ALA A 237 4.13 -14.32 21.66
N ASN A 238 2.79 -14.33 21.72
CA ASN A 238 1.97 -15.36 21.08
C ASN A 238 1.95 -15.11 19.57
N PHE A 239 3.06 -15.37 18.89
CA PHE A 239 3.15 -15.36 17.44
C PHE A 239 2.32 -16.56 16.94
N PRO A 240 1.17 -16.37 16.26
CA PRO A 240 0.39 -17.51 15.80
C PRO A 240 1.20 -18.36 14.81
N ALA A 241 1.99 -17.70 13.97
CA ALA A 241 2.92 -18.32 13.04
C ALA A 241 4.01 -17.33 12.58
N LEU A 242 5.07 -17.88 12.02
CA LEU A 242 6.11 -17.17 11.28
C LEU A 242 6.23 -17.76 9.88
N ARG A 243 6.51 -16.92 8.89
CA ARG A 243 6.89 -17.31 7.54
C ARG A 243 8.36 -17.01 7.32
N ALA A 244 9.09 -18.03 6.90
CA ALA A 244 10.49 -17.94 6.55
C ALA A 244 10.65 -17.99 5.03
N LYS A 245 11.36 -17.01 4.46
CA LYS A 245 11.88 -17.07 3.09
C LYS A 245 13.36 -17.39 3.14
N LEU A 246 13.80 -18.39 2.38
CA LEU A 246 15.21 -18.65 2.14
C LEU A 246 15.59 -18.03 0.80
N ILE A 247 16.60 -17.17 0.82
CA ILE A 247 17.01 -16.32 -0.29
C ILE A 247 18.45 -16.66 -0.65
N ASP A 248 18.76 -16.85 -1.93
CA ASP A 248 20.13 -17.10 -2.39
C ASP A 248 20.98 -15.82 -2.51
N ALA A 249 22.22 -15.96 -2.97
CA ALA A 249 23.16 -14.87 -3.13
C ALA A 249 22.72 -13.80 -4.14
N ASP A 250 21.83 -14.13 -5.07
CA ASP A 250 21.30 -13.22 -6.09
C ASP A 250 20.04 -12.48 -5.63
N GLY A 251 19.59 -12.74 -4.40
CA GLY A 251 18.34 -12.19 -3.87
C GLY A 251 17.10 -13.00 -4.28
N ILE A 252 17.26 -14.21 -4.84
CA ILE A 252 16.12 -15.02 -5.27
C ILE A 252 15.58 -15.83 -4.11
N VAL A 253 14.26 -15.73 -3.89
CA VAL A 253 13.55 -16.60 -2.95
C VAL A 253 13.54 -18.01 -3.52
N VAL A 254 14.37 -18.90 -2.96
CA VAL A 254 14.47 -20.30 -3.41
C VAL A 254 13.39 -21.18 -2.80
N GLN A 255 12.99 -20.90 -1.54
CA GLN A 255 11.93 -21.62 -0.85
C GLN A 255 11.29 -20.75 0.23
N GLU A 256 10.02 -21.01 0.50
CA GLU A 256 9.28 -20.40 1.61
C GLU A 256 8.60 -21.48 2.46
N ARG A 257 8.55 -21.25 3.78
CA ARG A 257 7.94 -22.15 4.75
C ARG A 257 7.22 -21.36 5.84
N THR A 258 6.06 -21.83 6.25
CA THR A 258 5.35 -21.28 7.40
C THR A 258 5.39 -22.30 8.55
N SER A 259 5.63 -21.82 9.77
CA SER A 259 5.56 -22.62 10.99
C SER A 259 4.71 -21.90 12.02
N ALA A 260 3.80 -22.63 12.67
CA ALA A 260 3.23 -22.17 13.93
C ALA A 260 4.34 -22.05 14.98
N VAL A 261 4.19 -21.09 15.90
CA VAL A 261 5.07 -20.97 17.07
C VAL A 261 4.28 -21.44 18.29
N VAL A 262 4.72 -22.52 18.92
CA VAL A 262 4.09 -23.10 20.11
C VAL A 262 5.11 -23.05 21.24
N ASP A 263 4.73 -22.45 22.37
CA ASP A 263 5.59 -22.26 23.55
C ASP A 263 6.95 -21.60 23.20
N GLY A 264 6.92 -20.62 22.28
CA GLY A 264 8.11 -19.90 21.81
C GLY A 264 9.01 -20.70 20.86
N GLN A 265 8.57 -21.85 20.34
CA GLN A 265 9.33 -22.68 19.40
C GLN A 265 8.57 -22.89 18.08
N GLY A 266 9.28 -22.76 16.97
CA GLY A 266 8.81 -23.08 15.62
C GLY A 266 9.92 -23.79 14.83
N TYR A 267 9.55 -24.51 13.76
CA TYR A 267 10.49 -25.26 12.94
C TYR A 267 10.21 -25.06 11.46
N PHE A 268 11.25 -24.67 10.72
CA PHE A 268 11.22 -24.60 9.26
C PHE A 268 12.03 -25.76 8.69
N VAL A 269 11.52 -26.39 7.63
CA VAL A 269 12.21 -27.46 6.92
C VAL A 269 12.40 -27.03 5.47
N PHE A 270 13.64 -26.76 5.11
CA PHE A 270 14.08 -26.53 3.74
C PHE A 270 14.87 -27.75 3.27
N ASP A 271 14.51 -28.27 2.10
CA ASP A 271 15.04 -29.51 1.54
C ASP A 271 15.50 -29.30 0.08
N GLU A 272 16.30 -30.23 -0.45
CA GLU A 272 16.76 -30.20 -1.85
C GLU A 272 17.50 -28.92 -2.26
N LEU A 273 18.24 -28.32 -1.33
CA LEU A 273 19.03 -27.12 -1.57
C LEU A 273 20.37 -27.46 -2.22
N SER A 274 20.76 -26.66 -3.21
CA SER A 274 22.10 -26.67 -3.78
C SER A 274 23.12 -26.11 -2.78
N SER A 275 24.39 -26.44 -2.97
CA SER A 275 25.46 -25.76 -2.23
C SER A 275 25.54 -24.29 -2.66
N GLY A 276 25.63 -23.36 -1.72
CA GLY A 276 25.72 -21.93 -2.00
C GLY A 276 25.59 -21.06 -0.77
N THR A 277 25.60 -19.75 -0.98
CA THR A 277 25.37 -18.74 0.06
C THR A 277 23.90 -18.35 0.08
N TYR A 278 23.32 -18.29 1.27
CA TYR A 278 21.93 -17.98 1.51
C TYR A 278 21.78 -16.95 2.62
N ARG A 279 20.61 -16.31 2.70
CA ARG A 279 20.09 -15.62 3.88
C ARG A 279 18.66 -16.04 4.14
N MET A 280 18.21 -15.91 5.37
CA MET A 280 16.83 -16.20 5.75
C MET A 280 16.16 -14.92 6.22
N THR A 281 14.95 -14.66 5.73
CA THR A 281 14.07 -13.64 6.28
C THR A 281 12.89 -14.29 6.97
N LEU A 282 12.42 -13.67 8.05
CA LEU A 282 11.27 -14.09 8.83
C LEU A 282 10.27 -12.94 8.89
N GLY A 283 8.98 -13.24 8.76
CA GLY A 283 7.88 -12.31 9.01
C GLY A 283 6.80 -12.97 9.85
N SER A 284 6.09 -12.22 10.68
CA SER A 284 4.87 -12.64 11.35
C SER A 284 3.62 -12.23 10.57
N ASP A 285 2.49 -12.83 10.97
CA ASP A 285 1.13 -12.46 10.58
C ASP A 285 0.27 -12.41 11.87
N ILE A 286 0.51 -11.36 12.67
CA ILE A 286 -0.12 -11.08 13.96
C ILE A 286 -1.56 -10.66 13.72
N ASN A 287 -1.82 -9.87 12.68
CA ASN A 287 -3.14 -9.32 12.39
C ASN A 287 -4.04 -10.27 11.57
N GLY A 288 -3.50 -11.35 10.99
CA GLY A 288 -4.24 -12.37 10.25
C GLY A 288 -4.67 -11.96 8.84
N ASP A 289 -4.07 -10.90 8.27
CA ASP A 289 -4.38 -10.41 6.92
C ASP A 289 -3.58 -11.14 5.82
N ASN A 290 -2.72 -12.09 6.22
CA ASN A 290 -1.84 -12.88 5.36
C ASN A 290 -0.76 -12.05 4.62
N SER A 291 -0.46 -10.86 5.12
CA SER A 291 0.71 -10.04 4.79
C SER A 291 1.81 -10.28 5.82
N TRP A 292 2.92 -10.88 5.40
CA TRP A 292 3.95 -11.36 6.32
C TRP A 292 5.10 -10.36 6.44
N GLY A 293 5.21 -9.66 7.57
CA GLY A 293 6.30 -8.70 7.83
C GLY A 293 6.07 -7.28 7.31
N GLY A 294 4.86 -6.73 7.46
CA GLY A 294 4.52 -5.32 7.20
C GLY A 294 4.18 -4.52 8.47
N PRO A 295 3.61 -3.30 8.38
CA PRO A 295 3.30 -2.49 9.56
C PRO A 295 2.43 -3.21 10.58
N GLY A 296 2.84 -3.15 11.85
CA GLY A 296 2.18 -3.89 12.92
C GLY A 296 2.59 -5.36 13.03
N GLU A 297 3.46 -5.82 12.14
CA GLU A 297 4.09 -7.14 12.18
C GLU A 297 5.53 -7.08 12.72
N MET A 298 6.10 -8.26 12.96
CA MET A 298 7.50 -8.44 13.27
C MET A 298 8.21 -9.10 12.10
N SER A 299 9.30 -8.49 11.66
CA SER A 299 10.13 -8.99 10.56
C SER A 299 11.59 -9.09 11.03
N GLY A 300 12.41 -9.84 10.30
CA GLY A 300 13.85 -9.85 10.53
C GLY A 300 14.58 -10.65 9.47
N ALA A 301 15.89 -10.41 9.37
CA ALA A 301 16.76 -11.14 8.46
C ALA A 301 17.97 -11.70 9.22
N SER A 302 18.45 -12.88 8.79
CA SER A 302 19.74 -13.40 9.20
C SER A 302 20.86 -12.70 8.44
N ASP A 303 22.08 -12.81 8.98
CA ASP A 303 23.28 -12.68 8.16
C ASP A 303 23.32 -13.76 7.08
N THR A 304 24.18 -13.59 6.08
CA THR A 304 24.41 -14.64 5.08
C THR A 304 25.15 -15.83 5.67
N PHE A 305 24.78 -17.04 5.25
CA PHE A 305 25.39 -18.30 5.65
C PHE A 305 25.57 -19.24 4.45
N GLU A 306 26.50 -20.17 4.55
CA GLU A 306 26.84 -21.09 3.45
C GLU A 306 26.27 -22.50 3.73
N ILE A 307 25.67 -23.10 2.71
CA ILE A 307 25.27 -24.50 2.67
C ILE A 307 26.23 -25.21 1.72
N THR A 308 26.95 -26.22 2.18
CA THR A 308 27.88 -26.96 1.31
C THR A 308 27.38 -28.37 0.96
N ASP A 309 26.72 -29.05 1.90
CA ASP A 309 26.31 -30.48 1.86
C ASP A 309 25.96 -31.04 3.25
N SER A 310 26.32 -30.35 4.33
CA SER A 310 25.92 -30.64 5.72
C SER A 310 24.81 -29.72 6.24
N SER A 311 24.16 -30.11 7.35
CA SER A 311 23.20 -29.24 8.06
C SER A 311 23.88 -27.97 8.59
N VAL A 312 23.24 -26.83 8.39
CA VAL A 312 23.61 -25.57 9.06
C VAL A 312 22.88 -25.51 10.41
N ALA A 313 23.58 -25.06 11.45
CA ALA A 313 23.03 -24.86 12.79
C ALA A 313 23.26 -23.42 13.27
N ASP A 314 22.54 -23.01 14.31
CA ASP A 314 22.73 -21.75 15.04
C ASP A 314 22.54 -20.45 14.22
N ILE A 315 21.67 -20.48 13.19
CA ILE A 315 21.23 -19.26 12.52
C ILE A 315 20.40 -18.43 13.51
N SER A 316 20.84 -17.20 13.76
CA SER A 316 20.13 -16.25 14.62
C SER A 316 19.45 -15.18 13.77
N VAL A 317 18.18 -14.93 14.04
CA VAL A 317 17.42 -13.82 13.46
C VAL A 317 16.84 -13.01 14.60
N MET A 318 17.17 -11.72 14.65
CA MET A 318 16.47 -10.80 15.54
C MET A 318 15.24 -10.28 14.80
N LEU A 319 14.06 -10.55 15.39
CA LEU A 319 12.83 -9.95 14.92
C LEU A 319 12.68 -8.55 15.51
N ALA A 320 12.46 -7.58 14.66
CA ALA A 320 12.13 -6.21 15.01
C ALA A 320 10.72 -5.89 14.50
N PRO A 321 10.02 -4.96 15.15
CA PRO A 321 8.75 -4.51 14.64
C PRO A 321 8.90 -3.64 13.40
N GLU A 322 8.00 -3.85 12.46
CA GLU A 322 7.83 -2.94 11.33
C GLU A 322 6.80 -1.89 11.72
N ILE A 323 7.26 -0.64 11.85
CA ILE A 323 6.46 0.49 12.34
C ILE A 323 5.80 1.24 11.16
N GLU A 324 6.42 1.18 9.98
CA GLU A 324 6.01 1.89 8.76
C GLU A 324 6.37 1.02 7.53
N GLY A 325 5.70 1.21 6.39
CA GLY A 325 6.01 0.51 5.12
C GLY A 325 4.97 -0.53 4.68
N THR A 326 5.35 -1.49 3.84
CA THR A 326 4.60 -2.70 3.50
C THR A 326 5.58 -3.87 3.50
N ALA A 327 5.09 -5.11 3.63
CA ALA A 327 5.95 -6.26 3.47
C ALA A 327 6.47 -6.30 2.02
N ASN A 328 7.80 -6.39 1.85
CA ASN A 328 8.42 -6.38 0.51
C ASN A 328 7.84 -7.48 -0.40
N ALA A 329 7.30 -7.06 -1.53
CA ALA A 329 6.88 -7.87 -2.64
C ALA A 329 8.03 -8.02 -3.63
N ALA A 330 8.35 -9.26 -4.02
CA ALA A 330 9.39 -9.47 -5.01
C ALA A 330 8.99 -8.90 -6.39
N PRO A 331 9.96 -8.47 -7.21
CA PRO A 331 9.67 -7.96 -8.55
C PRO A 331 8.97 -9.01 -9.42
N VAL A 332 8.23 -8.58 -10.44
CA VAL A 332 7.56 -9.47 -11.40
C VAL A 332 7.98 -9.12 -12.82
N ILE A 333 8.58 -10.08 -13.53
CA ILE A 333 8.93 -9.94 -14.95
C ILE A 333 7.74 -10.38 -15.81
N SER A 334 7.22 -9.50 -16.66
CA SER A 334 6.04 -9.76 -17.50
C SER A 334 6.34 -9.85 -19.01
N SER A 335 7.55 -9.48 -19.45
CA SER A 335 7.98 -9.57 -20.85
C SER A 335 8.36 -10.99 -21.27
N ALA A 336 8.30 -11.27 -22.58
CA ALA A 336 8.75 -12.53 -23.17
C ALA A 336 10.03 -12.31 -24.01
N PRO A 337 11.07 -13.14 -23.86
CA PRO A 337 12.36 -12.94 -24.51
C PRO A 337 12.35 -13.30 -26.00
N ILE A 338 13.29 -12.72 -26.73
CA ILE A 338 13.60 -13.10 -28.12
C ILE A 338 14.66 -14.20 -28.07
N THR A 339 14.33 -15.39 -28.57
CA THR A 339 15.20 -16.58 -28.42
C THR A 339 16.15 -16.80 -29.61
N GLN A 340 16.21 -15.86 -30.56
CA GLN A 340 17.09 -15.93 -31.73
C GLN A 340 17.89 -14.63 -31.87
N ALA A 341 19.18 -14.77 -32.10
CA ALA A 341 20.10 -13.69 -32.44
C ALA A 341 20.93 -14.07 -33.67
N TYR A 342 21.45 -13.05 -34.35
CA TYR A 342 22.22 -13.24 -35.57
C TYR A 342 23.57 -12.54 -35.44
N VAL A 343 24.63 -13.17 -35.96
CA VAL A 343 25.97 -12.61 -35.99
C VAL A 343 25.96 -11.25 -36.71
N ASN A 344 26.73 -10.30 -36.17
CA ASN A 344 26.84 -8.92 -36.67
C ASN A 344 25.53 -8.11 -36.67
N ASN A 345 24.42 -8.65 -36.17
CA ASN A 345 23.16 -7.93 -35.99
C ASN A 345 22.97 -7.54 -34.52
N SER A 346 22.43 -6.35 -34.29
CA SER A 346 22.10 -5.92 -32.93
C SER A 346 20.96 -6.76 -32.38
N TYR A 347 21.21 -7.46 -31.28
CA TYR A 347 20.18 -8.03 -30.44
C TYR A 347 19.63 -6.94 -29.52
N PHE A 348 18.32 -6.93 -29.32
CA PHE A 348 17.64 -5.95 -28.47
C PHE A 348 16.37 -6.56 -27.87
N TYR A 349 16.30 -6.60 -26.55
CA TYR A 349 15.16 -7.09 -25.79
C TYR A 349 14.84 -6.15 -24.63
N VAL A 350 13.59 -5.70 -24.55
CA VAL A 350 13.10 -4.85 -23.45
C VAL A 350 12.56 -5.76 -22.35
N VAL A 351 13.21 -5.77 -21.20
CA VAL A 351 12.68 -6.44 -20.02
C VAL A 351 11.65 -5.53 -19.37
N THR A 352 10.41 -6.00 -19.29
CA THR A 352 9.34 -5.32 -18.58
C THR A 352 9.17 -6.02 -17.24
N ALA A 353 9.43 -5.30 -16.17
CA ALA A 353 9.21 -5.75 -14.81
C ALA A 353 8.53 -4.66 -13.99
N SER A 354 7.76 -5.07 -12.98
CA SER A 354 7.09 -4.18 -12.03
C SER A 354 7.38 -4.64 -10.61
N ASP A 355 7.27 -3.70 -9.69
CA ASP A 355 7.37 -3.90 -8.26
C ASP A 355 6.15 -3.26 -7.61
N ASP A 356 5.46 -4.00 -6.75
CA ASP A 356 4.18 -3.55 -6.17
C ASP A 356 4.40 -2.50 -5.06
N ASP A 357 5.58 -2.49 -4.44
CA ASP A 357 5.98 -1.47 -3.44
C ASP A 357 6.52 -0.20 -4.11
N GLY A 358 6.83 -0.27 -5.41
CA GLY A 358 7.34 0.83 -6.20
C GLY A 358 8.86 1.01 -6.09
N ASP A 359 9.56 -0.04 -5.67
CA ASP A 359 11.01 -0.02 -5.49
C ASP A 359 11.77 0.08 -6.82
N SER A 360 13.00 0.61 -6.72
CA SER A 360 13.86 0.81 -7.89
C SER A 360 14.47 -0.51 -8.34
N LEU A 361 14.16 -0.92 -9.57
CA LEU A 361 14.63 -2.19 -10.12
C LEU A 361 16.02 -2.10 -10.75
N SER A 362 16.86 -3.07 -10.43
CA SER A 362 18.16 -3.33 -11.05
C SER A 362 18.12 -4.58 -11.92
N TYR A 363 18.89 -4.59 -13.00
CA TYR A 363 18.85 -5.65 -14.02
C TYR A 363 20.25 -6.23 -14.23
N ALA A 364 20.36 -7.55 -14.15
CA ALA A 364 21.58 -8.30 -14.44
C ALA A 364 21.28 -9.46 -15.39
N VAL A 365 22.28 -9.85 -16.18
CA VAL A 365 22.20 -10.99 -17.10
C VAL A 365 23.41 -11.88 -16.90
N GLU A 366 23.17 -13.18 -16.87
CA GLU A 366 24.17 -14.23 -16.95
C GLU A 366 23.92 -15.04 -18.22
N ILE A 367 24.99 -15.32 -18.96
CA ILE A 367 24.91 -16.01 -20.25
C ILE A 367 25.95 -17.12 -20.23
N THR A 368 25.51 -18.37 -20.40
CA THR A 368 26.39 -19.53 -20.39
C THR A 368 26.22 -20.32 -21.67
N ASN A 369 27.32 -20.56 -22.38
CA ASN A 369 27.32 -21.41 -23.56
C ASN A 369 27.03 -22.86 -23.16
N ARG A 370 26.04 -23.50 -23.79
CA ARG A 370 25.59 -24.85 -23.40
C ARG A 370 26.58 -25.95 -23.71
N ASP A 371 27.36 -25.80 -24.77
CA ASP A 371 28.31 -26.83 -25.21
C ASP A 371 29.59 -26.81 -24.39
N THR A 372 30.07 -25.61 -24.04
CA THR A 372 31.36 -25.41 -23.37
C THR A 372 31.23 -25.13 -21.88
N GLY A 373 30.06 -24.68 -21.42
CA GLY A 373 29.84 -24.18 -20.05
C GLY A 373 30.51 -22.83 -19.78
N ALA A 374 31.08 -22.17 -20.79
CA ALA A 374 31.77 -20.90 -20.63
C ALA A 374 30.77 -19.73 -20.54
N GLU A 375 31.08 -18.74 -19.70
CA GLU A 375 30.36 -17.46 -19.68
C GLU A 375 30.56 -16.69 -20.98
N ALA A 376 29.53 -15.96 -21.40
CA ALA A 376 29.57 -15.11 -22.59
C ALA A 376 29.22 -13.66 -22.25
N ASP A 377 29.83 -12.72 -22.98
CA ASP A 377 29.77 -11.28 -22.69
C ASP A 377 29.17 -10.43 -23.82
N PHE A 378 28.58 -11.08 -24.84
CA PHE A 378 28.12 -10.38 -26.05
C PHE A 378 26.79 -9.65 -25.88
N LEU A 379 26.06 -9.86 -24.77
CA LEU A 379 24.90 -9.04 -24.36
C LEU A 379 25.11 -8.45 -22.97
N GLY A 380 24.54 -7.27 -22.74
CA GLY A 380 24.51 -6.63 -21.43
C GLY A 380 23.34 -5.66 -21.30
N PHE A 381 23.07 -5.23 -20.07
CA PHE A 381 21.99 -4.29 -19.79
C PHE A 381 22.43 -2.83 -19.93
N PHE A 382 21.56 -2.04 -20.55
CA PHE A 382 21.51 -0.60 -20.38
C PHE A 382 20.11 -0.24 -19.88
N ASN A 383 19.99 0.15 -18.60
CA ASN A 383 18.70 0.19 -17.89
C ASN A 383 17.99 -1.18 -18.00
N ASN A 384 16.75 -1.22 -18.51
CA ASN A 384 15.98 -2.44 -18.73
C ASN A 384 16.09 -3.01 -20.15
N PHE A 385 17.05 -2.51 -20.95
CA PHE A 385 17.31 -2.99 -22.31
C PHE A 385 18.48 -3.98 -22.30
N LEU A 386 18.19 -5.25 -22.56
CA LEU A 386 19.21 -6.25 -22.84
C LEU A 386 19.62 -6.09 -24.32
N GLN A 387 20.87 -5.71 -24.55
CA GLN A 387 21.35 -5.41 -25.90
C GLN A 387 22.80 -5.85 -26.12
N GLY A 388 23.17 -6.02 -27.38
CA GLY A 388 24.52 -6.36 -27.79
C GLY A 388 24.58 -6.82 -29.24
N THR A 389 25.75 -7.24 -29.70
CA THR A 389 25.95 -7.74 -31.07
C THR A 389 26.78 -9.02 -30.99
N PRO A 390 26.18 -10.19 -31.26
CA PRO A 390 26.92 -11.44 -31.34
C PRO A 390 27.97 -11.37 -32.44
N ARG A 391 29.13 -11.96 -32.17
CA ARG A 391 30.29 -12.06 -33.05
C ARG A 391 30.31 -13.43 -33.73
N GLU A 392 31.19 -13.58 -34.70
CA GLU A 392 31.32 -14.82 -35.49
C GLU A 392 31.72 -16.03 -34.62
N ASP A 393 32.41 -15.77 -33.50
CA ASP A 393 32.77 -16.75 -32.47
C ASP A 393 31.67 -17.02 -31.43
N ASP A 394 30.55 -16.28 -31.47
CA ASP A 394 29.40 -16.46 -30.57
C ASP A 394 28.31 -17.38 -31.15
N ILE A 395 28.53 -18.04 -32.30
CA ILE A 395 27.55 -18.98 -32.88
C ILE A 395 27.35 -20.19 -31.95
N GLY A 396 26.12 -20.46 -31.55
CA GLY A 396 25.77 -21.59 -30.68
C GLY A 396 24.50 -21.38 -29.85
N GLU A 397 24.24 -22.29 -28.92
CA GLU A 397 23.15 -22.18 -27.95
C GLU A 397 23.65 -21.72 -26.57
N TYR A 398 22.92 -20.80 -25.95
CA TYR A 398 23.26 -20.22 -24.66
C TYR A 398 22.06 -20.29 -23.70
N ASP A 399 22.32 -20.67 -22.44
CA ASP A 399 21.39 -20.42 -21.34
C ASP A 399 21.53 -18.97 -20.90
N VAL A 400 20.45 -18.20 -21.04
CA VAL A 400 20.36 -16.81 -20.59
C VAL A 400 19.51 -16.76 -19.34
N ARG A 401 20.06 -16.18 -18.27
CA ARG A 401 19.38 -15.93 -17.00
C ARG A 401 19.36 -14.42 -16.75
N ILE A 402 18.16 -13.84 -16.80
CA ILE A 402 17.91 -12.43 -16.45
C ILE A 402 17.46 -12.40 -15.00
N ILE A 403 18.09 -11.52 -14.22
CA ILE A 403 17.80 -11.27 -12.80
C ILE A 403 17.32 -9.82 -12.69
N VAL A 404 16.17 -9.62 -12.05
CA VAL A 404 15.61 -8.29 -11.75
C VAL A 404 15.43 -8.19 -10.24
N SER A 405 16.13 -7.26 -9.59
CA SER A 405 16.10 -7.11 -8.13
C SER A 405 15.66 -5.71 -7.70
N ASP A 406 14.86 -5.64 -6.64
CA ASP A 406 14.48 -4.43 -5.90
C ASP A 406 15.53 -4.03 -4.82
N GLY A 407 16.56 -4.85 -4.61
CA GLY A 407 17.58 -4.71 -3.55
C GLY A 407 17.34 -5.59 -2.31
N THR A 408 16.14 -6.15 -2.18
CA THR A 408 15.68 -7.07 -1.14
C THR A 408 15.39 -8.45 -1.74
N ASP A 409 14.42 -8.57 -2.63
CA ASP A 409 14.08 -9.78 -3.35
C ASP A 409 14.44 -9.62 -4.85
N ALA A 410 14.33 -10.70 -5.61
CA ALA A 410 14.58 -10.69 -7.04
C ALA A 410 13.71 -11.71 -7.78
N ALA A 411 13.44 -11.41 -9.05
CA ALA A 411 12.82 -12.31 -10.00
C ALA A 411 13.80 -12.75 -11.08
N VAL A 412 13.61 -13.98 -11.55
CA VAL A 412 14.42 -14.58 -12.61
C VAL A 412 13.58 -14.98 -13.80
N GLN A 413 14.09 -14.68 -14.99
CA GLN A 413 13.61 -15.21 -16.26
C GLN A 413 14.74 -15.96 -16.95
N GLN A 414 14.50 -17.22 -17.31
CA GLN A 414 15.46 -18.08 -18.01
C GLN A 414 14.94 -18.47 -19.39
N PHE A 415 15.82 -18.48 -20.38
CA PHE A 415 15.53 -18.95 -21.74
C PHE A 415 16.79 -19.40 -22.48
N VAL A 416 16.60 -20.11 -23.59
CA VAL A 416 17.67 -20.51 -24.49
C VAL A 416 17.75 -19.50 -25.64
N LEU A 417 18.95 -18.98 -25.88
CA LEU A 417 19.23 -18.10 -27.01
C LEU A 417 20.03 -18.88 -28.07
N SER A 418 19.48 -18.96 -29.29
CA SER A 418 20.19 -19.48 -30.47
C SER A 418 20.87 -18.33 -31.20
N VAL A 419 22.18 -18.40 -31.38
CA VAL A 419 22.96 -17.45 -32.20
C VAL A 419 23.29 -18.12 -33.53
N GLU A 420 22.79 -17.53 -34.61
CA GLU A 420 22.91 -18.01 -35.98
C GLU A 420 23.65 -17.02 -36.88
N GLU A 421 24.03 -17.44 -38.09
CA GLU A 421 24.76 -16.62 -39.08
C GLU A 421 23.95 -15.44 -39.64
#